data_AF-A0A5K1CET7-F1
#
_entry.id   AF-A0A5K1CET7-F1
#
_cell.length_a   1.000
_cell.length_b   1.000
_cell.length_c   1.000
_cell.angle_alpha   90.00
_cell.angle_beta   90.00
_cell.angle_gamma   90.00
#
_symmetry.space_group_name_H-M   'P 1'
#
loop_
_entity.id
_entity.type
_entity.pdbx_description
1 polymer ?
#
loop_
_entity_poly.entity_id
_entity_poly.type
_entity_poly.pdbx_seq_one_letter_code
_entity_poly.pdbx_strand_id
1 'polypeptide(L)' 'ALGKFGIICIEDLIHEIMTVGPHFKEANNFLWPFKLSAPSGGLKKKRNHYVEGGDAGNREDKINELIRRMN' A
#
# COMPACT_ATOMS: atom_id res chain seq x y z
N ALA A 1 -3.83 -21.41 2.54
CA ALA A 1 -4.68 -20.73 1.54
C ALA A 1 -3.95 -20.56 0.20
N LEU A 2 -2.72 -20.01 0.19
CA LEU A 2 -2.00 -19.72 -1.06
C LEU A 2 -0.95 -20.75 -1.50
N GLY A 3 -0.69 -21.80 -0.71
CA GLY A 3 0.38 -22.77 -1.01
C GLY A 3 0.30 -23.44 -2.38
N LYS A 4 -0.90 -23.59 -2.97
CA LYS A 4 -1.07 -24.11 -4.34
C LYS A 4 -0.52 -23.19 -5.44
N PHE A 5 -0.26 -21.92 -5.11
CA PHE A 5 0.34 -20.91 -5.98
C PHE A 5 1.83 -20.71 -5.70
N GLY A 6 2.44 -21.54 -4.85
CA GLY A 6 3.86 -21.43 -4.48
C GLY A 6 4.16 -20.35 -3.43
N ILE A 7 3.16 -19.66 -2.89
CA ILE A 7 3.32 -18.65 -1.83
C ILE A 7 3.21 -19.37 -0.47
N ILE A 8 4.36 -19.62 0.17
CA ILE A 8 4.45 -20.42 1.40
C ILE A 8 4.88 -19.61 2.62
N CYS A 9 5.55 -18.47 2.43
CA CYS A 9 5.92 -17.56 3.51
C CYS A 9 5.48 -16.10 3.25
N ILE A 10 5.78 -15.23 4.20
CA ILE A 10 5.47 -13.79 4.11
C ILE A 10 6.35 -13.14 3.03
N GLU A 11 7.60 -13.57 2.89
CA GLU A 11 8.53 -13.06 1.88
C GLU A 11 8.03 -13.33 0.46
N ASP A 12 7.45 -14.51 0.20
CA ASP A 12 6.82 -14.81 -1.08
C ASP A 12 5.64 -13.88 -1.36
N LEU A 13 4.83 -13.59 -0.33
CA LEU A 13 3.68 -12.68 -0.46
C LEU A 13 4.14 -11.25 -0.77
N ILE A 14 5.19 -10.78 -0.10
CA ILE A 14 5.80 -9.47 -0.35
C ILE A 14 6.37 -9.43 -1.77
N HIS A 15 7.11 -10.46 -2.17
CA HIS A 15 7.70 -10.57 -3.50
C HIS A 15 6.63 -10.51 -4.58
N GLU A 16 5.61 -11.38 -4.49
CA GLU A 16 4.50 -11.48 -5.43
C GLU A 16 3.78 -10.13 -5.63
N ILE A 17 3.55 -9.38 -4.55
CA ILE A 17 2.91 -8.05 -4.60
C ILE A 17 3.85 -7.00 -5.19
N MET A 18 5.11 -6.96 -4.74
CA MET A 18 6.08 -5.93 -5.15
C MET A 18 6.49 -6.04 -6.62
N THR A 19 6.62 -7.26 -7.14
CA THR A 19 7.00 -7.49 -8.55
C THR A 19 5.81 -7.68 -9.48
N VAL A 20 4.58 -7.66 -8.95
CA VAL A 20 3.35 -7.96 -9.69
C VAL A 20 3.45 -9.33 -10.39
N GLY A 21 3.63 -10.37 -9.59
CA GLY A 21 3.78 -11.73 -10.10
C GLY A 21 2.50 -12.33 -10.71
N PRO A 22 2.57 -13.58 -11.20
CA PRO A 22 1.48 -14.25 -11.91
C PRO A 22 0.21 -14.49 -11.07
N HIS A 23 0.34 -14.49 -9.76
CA HIS A 23 -0.73 -14.71 -8.77
C HIS A 23 -0.96 -13.47 -7.89
N PHE A 24 -0.65 -12.27 -8.41
CA PHE A 24 -0.86 -11.00 -7.72
C PHE A 24 -2.29 -10.84 -7.17
N LYS A 25 -3.30 -11.26 -7.95
CA LYS A 25 -4.71 -11.11 -7.55
C LYS A 25 -5.02 -11.95 -6.31
N GLU A 26 -4.50 -13.17 -6.26
CA GLU A 26 -4.67 -14.09 -5.14
C GLU A 26 -3.89 -13.63 -3.92
N ALA A 27 -2.65 -13.16 -4.11
CA ALA A 27 -1.83 -12.56 -3.05
C ALA A 27 -2.50 -11.31 -2.45
N ASN A 28 -2.98 -10.39 -3.29
CA ASN A 28 -3.62 -9.16 -2.85
C ASN A 28 -4.96 -9.42 -2.13
N ASN A 29 -5.79 -10.34 -2.65
CA ASN A 29 -7.06 -10.68 -2.02
C ASN A 29 -6.92 -11.49 -0.73
N PHE A 30 -5.78 -12.15 -0.53
CA PHE A 30 -5.48 -12.84 0.73
C PHE A 30 -5.29 -11.85 1.89
N LEU A 31 -4.78 -10.64 1.61
CA LEU A 31 -4.63 -9.60 2.60
C LEU A 31 -5.96 -8.91 2.89
N TRP A 32 -6.27 -8.74 4.18
CA TRP A 32 -7.36 -7.86 4.58
C TRP A 32 -6.98 -6.40 4.31
N PRO A 33 -7.91 -5.52 3.89
CA PRO A 33 -7.62 -4.09 3.74
C PRO A 33 -6.94 -3.51 4.99
N PHE A 34 -5.77 -2.91 4.81
CA PHE A 34 -4.97 -2.40 5.92
C PHE A 34 -5.72 -1.31 6.68
N LYS A 35 -5.87 -1.50 7.99
CA LYS A 35 -6.39 -0.48 8.91
C LYS A 35 -5.21 0.38 9.37
N LEU A 36 -5.12 1.59 8.82
CA LEU A 36 -4.06 2.54 9.15
C LEU A 36 -4.53 3.57 10.18
N SER A 37 -3.60 4.14 10.94
CA SER A 37 -3.87 5.24 11.86
C SER A 37 -3.97 6.59 11.12
N ALA A 38 -4.45 7.64 11.80
CA ALA A 38 -4.38 8.99 11.24
C ALA A 38 -2.92 9.43 11.13
N PRO A 39 -2.50 10.12 10.05
CA PRO A 39 -1.11 10.48 9.86
C PRO A 39 -0.62 11.43 10.96
N SER A 40 0.47 11.08 11.63
CA SER A 40 1.12 11.92 12.65
C SER A 40 1.45 13.31 12.08
N GLY A 41 0.92 14.38 12.68
CA GLY A 41 1.04 15.76 12.17
C GLY A 41 -0.06 16.20 11.18
N GLY A 42 -1.03 15.32 10.89
CA GLY A 42 -2.22 15.64 10.10
C GLY A 42 -2.01 15.75 8.58
N LEU A 43 -3.10 16.00 7.86
CA LEU A 43 -3.07 16.31 6.42
C LEU A 43 -3.03 17.83 6.23
N LYS A 44 -2.34 18.32 5.20
CA LYS A 44 -2.27 19.74 4.83
C LYS A 44 -3.61 20.24 4.24
N LYS A 45 -4.04 19.67 3.11
CA LYS A 45 -5.28 20.03 2.41
C LYS A 45 -5.88 18.81 1.72
N LYS A 46 -6.78 18.11 2.42
CA LYS A 46 -7.39 16.84 1.98
C LYS A 46 -8.06 16.90 0.60
N ARG A 47 -8.63 18.04 0.20
CA ARG A 47 -9.41 18.18 -1.04
C ARG A 47 -8.57 18.56 -2.26
N ASN A 48 -7.38 19.13 -2.07
CA ASN A 48 -6.53 19.63 -3.15
C ASN A 48 -5.59 18.52 -3.66
N HIS A 49 -5.26 18.56 -4.96
CA HIS A 49 -4.33 17.59 -5.53
C HIS A 49 -2.91 17.78 -4.97
N TYR A 50 -2.12 16.71 -4.86
CA TYR A 50 -0.78 16.76 -4.27
C TYR A 50 0.15 17.73 -5.03
N VAL A 51 0.08 17.73 -6.36
CA VAL A 51 0.85 18.66 -7.22
C VAL A 51 0.51 20.14 -6.98
N GLU A 52 -0.66 20.43 -6.40
CA GLU A 52 -1.12 21.78 -6.03
C GLU A 52 -0.81 22.11 -4.55
N GLY A 53 -0.01 21.28 -3.88
CA GLY A 53 0.30 21.40 -2.46
C GLY A 53 -0.76 20.82 -1.51
N GLY A 54 -1.66 19.98 -2.02
CA GLY A 54 -2.66 19.25 -1.23
C GLY A 54 -2.26 17.83 -0.86
N ASP A 55 -3.27 16.99 -0.60
CA ASP A 55 -3.11 15.61 -0.13
C ASP A 55 -3.91 14.57 -0.94
N ALA A 56 -4.64 14.98 -1.97
CA ALA A 56 -5.36 14.07 -2.85
C ALA A 56 -4.52 13.66 -4.07
N GLY A 57 -4.87 12.52 -4.68
CA GLY A 57 -4.29 12.09 -5.95
C GLY A 57 -2.93 11.39 -5.82
N ASN A 58 -2.28 11.20 -6.98
CA ASN A 58 -1.01 10.49 -7.08
C ASN A 58 0.15 11.34 -6.53
N ARG A 59 0.99 10.73 -5.69
CA ARG A 59 2.21 11.33 -5.12
C ARG A 59 3.48 10.61 -5.54
N GLU A 60 3.37 9.68 -6.49
CA GLU A 60 4.45 8.79 -6.92
C GLU A 60 5.10 8.13 -5.69
N ASP A 61 6.43 8.10 -5.63
CA ASP A 61 7.17 7.48 -4.54
C ASP A 61 7.00 8.18 -3.18
N LYS A 62 6.43 9.40 -3.14
CA LYS A 62 6.19 10.15 -1.90
C LYS A 62 5.03 9.58 -1.07
N ILE A 63 4.25 8.63 -1.60
CA ILE A 63 3.26 7.90 -0.81
C ILE A 63 3.90 7.17 0.39
N ASN A 64 5.16 6.72 0.25
CA ASN A 64 5.90 6.03 1.30
C ASN A 64 6.08 6.89 2.57
N GLU A 65 6.26 8.20 2.41
CA GLU A 65 6.36 9.13 3.54
C GLU A 65 5.03 9.23 4.30
N LEU A 66 3.91 9.23 3.57
CA LEU A 66 2.57 9.24 4.18
C LEU A 66 2.30 7.95 4.96
N ILE A 67 2.59 6.78 4.36
CA ILE A 67 2.39 5.48 5.02
C ILE A 67 3.22 5.37 6.30
N ARG A 68 4.48 5.84 6.31
CA ARG A 68 5.33 5.87 7.52
C ARG A 68 4.75 6.71 8.66
N ARG A 69 3.90 7.70 8.36
CA ARG A 69 3.24 8.53 9.38
C ARG A 69 1.94 7.91 9.91
N MET A 70 1.44 6.86 9.25
CA MET A 70 0.18 6.17 9.53
C MET A 70 0.35 4.76 10.09
N ASN A 71 1.59 4.25 10.11
CA ASN A 71 2.01 3.01 10.79
C ASN A 71 2.41 3.31 12.24
#